data_AF-A0A962RTY8-F1
#
_entry.id   AF-A0A962RTY8-F1
#
_cell.length_a   1.000
_cell.length_b   1.000
_cell.length_c   1.000
_cell.angle_alpha   90.00
_cell.angle_beta   90.00
_cell.angle_gamma   90.00
#
_symmetry.space_group_name_H-M   'P 1'
#
loop_
_entity.id
_entity.type
_entity.pdbx_description
1 polymer ?
#
loop_
_entity_poly.entity_id
_entity_poly.type
_entity_poly.pdbx_seq_one_letter_code
_entity_poly.pdbx_strand_id
1 'polypeptide(L)'
;VHAARNYPHAKACSDVDVGLPDGCAGLAYHALLAVTLAHAFACARPDLVFYQAGADVYAGDALGRLALDKAAVRRRDEQVLDACVTAGAAVVVLMGGGYAEAVQDIVDIHLGTVAAAVDSARQRGAGRAPGPGDGAACRHARARTAPTDD
;
A
#
# COMPACT_ATOMS: atom_id res chain seq x y z
N VAL A 1 -6.10 -5.73 -0.40
CA VAL A 1 -7.36 -5.62 -1.18
C VAL A 1 -7.06 -6.01 -2.61
N HIS A 2 -7.88 -6.83 -3.26
CA HIS A 2 -7.62 -7.33 -4.60
C HIS A 2 -8.94 -7.71 -5.29
N ALA A 3 -8.98 -7.86 -6.63
CA ALA A 3 -10.13 -8.45 -7.30
C ALA A 3 -10.22 -9.95 -6.98
N ALA A 4 -11.32 -10.40 -6.36
CA ALA A 4 -11.46 -11.74 -5.78
C ALA A 4 -11.17 -12.88 -6.76
N ARG A 5 -11.51 -12.68 -8.04
CA ARG A 5 -11.29 -13.67 -9.11
C ARG A 5 -9.98 -13.49 -9.88
N ASN A 6 -9.14 -12.53 -9.48
CA ASN A 6 -7.85 -12.31 -10.14
C ASN A 6 -6.86 -13.43 -9.84
N TYR A 7 -5.84 -13.59 -10.69
CA TYR A 7 -4.74 -14.52 -10.45
C TYR A 7 -3.98 -14.13 -9.16
N PRO A 8 -3.36 -15.09 -8.43
CA PRO A 8 -3.57 -16.54 -8.52
C PRO A 8 -4.94 -16.94 -7.97
N HIS A 9 -5.50 -18.04 -8.47
CA HIS A 9 -6.80 -18.56 -7.99
C HIS A 9 -6.70 -19.09 -6.56
N ALA A 10 -5.59 -19.74 -6.22
CA ALA A 10 -5.25 -20.06 -4.85
C ALA A 10 -4.52 -18.88 -4.23
N LYS A 11 -5.16 -18.19 -3.28
CA LYS A 11 -4.56 -17.06 -2.57
C LYS A 11 -3.58 -17.57 -1.51
N ALA A 12 -2.49 -16.84 -1.33
CA ALA A 12 -1.61 -17.06 -0.19
C ALA A 12 -2.37 -16.76 1.11
N CYS A 13 -2.00 -17.43 2.20
CA CYS A 13 -2.54 -17.10 3.51
C CYS A 13 -2.00 -15.73 3.96
N SER A 14 -2.89 -14.82 4.31
CA SER A 14 -2.57 -13.52 4.90
C SER A 14 -3.58 -13.16 5.99
N ASP A 15 -3.17 -12.32 6.93
CA ASP A 15 -4.00 -11.96 8.10
C ASP A 15 -5.19 -11.06 7.70
N VAL A 16 -5.00 -10.20 6.70
CA VAL A 16 -6.01 -9.28 6.17
C VAL A 16 -6.05 -9.40 4.65
N ASP A 17 -7.00 -10.19 4.15
CA ASP A 17 -7.24 -10.38 2.73
C ASP A 17 -8.68 -10.03 2.35
N VAL A 18 -8.84 -9.08 1.44
CA VAL A 18 -10.15 -8.52 1.08
C VAL A 18 -10.33 -8.61 -0.43
N GLY A 19 -11.14 -9.58 -0.85
CA GLY A 19 -11.54 -9.80 -2.23
C GLY A 19 -12.72 -8.91 -2.63
N LEU A 20 -12.58 -8.21 -3.75
CA LEU A 20 -13.59 -7.35 -4.36
C LEU A 20 -14.27 -8.04 -5.54
N PRO A 21 -15.57 -7.77 -5.79
CA PRO A 21 -16.21 -8.22 -7.02
C PRO A 21 -15.56 -7.56 -8.24
N ASP A 22 -15.54 -8.28 -9.38
CA ASP A 22 -15.10 -7.70 -10.65
C ASP A 22 -15.95 -6.46 -10.99
N GLY A 23 -15.32 -5.47 -11.60
CA GLY A 23 -15.93 -4.19 -11.93
C GLY A 23 -16.13 -3.27 -10.72
N CYS A 24 -15.60 -3.61 -9.54
CA CYS A 24 -15.62 -2.67 -8.41
C CYS A 24 -14.91 -1.36 -8.79
N ALA A 25 -15.65 -0.26 -8.68
CA ALA A 25 -15.24 1.08 -9.07
C ALA A 25 -14.90 1.96 -7.85
N GLY A 26 -14.42 3.18 -8.13
CA GLY A 26 -13.82 4.09 -7.15
C GLY A 26 -14.55 4.21 -5.81
N LEU A 27 -15.85 4.55 -5.79
CA LEU A 27 -16.57 4.79 -4.51
C LEU A 27 -16.54 3.57 -3.57
N ALA A 28 -16.93 2.40 -4.08
CA ALA A 28 -16.97 1.17 -3.29
C ALA A 28 -15.56 0.70 -2.92
N TYR A 29 -14.61 0.84 -3.84
CA TYR A 29 -13.21 0.51 -3.61
C TYR A 29 -12.62 1.35 -2.46
N HIS A 30 -12.80 2.67 -2.50
CA HIS A 30 -12.21 3.58 -1.52
C HIS A 30 -12.84 3.45 -0.13
N ALA A 31 -14.15 3.21 -0.06
CA ALA A 31 -14.84 2.94 1.21
C ALA A 31 -14.27 1.68 1.87
N LEU A 32 -14.13 0.59 1.11
CA LEU A 32 -13.59 -0.66 1.65
C LEU A 32 -12.10 -0.55 1.98
N LEU A 33 -11.32 0.14 1.15
CA LEU A 33 -9.90 0.38 1.40
C LEU A 33 -9.70 1.13 2.72
N ALA A 34 -10.50 2.17 3.00
CA ALA A 34 -10.39 2.95 4.23
C ALA A 34 -10.61 2.08 5.48
N VAL A 35 -11.66 1.25 5.48
CA VAL A 35 -11.94 0.32 6.58
C VAL A 35 -10.84 -0.73 6.73
N THR A 36 -10.35 -1.26 5.60
CA THR A 36 -9.30 -2.29 5.58
C THR A 36 -7.98 -1.74 6.12
N LEU A 37 -7.59 -0.54 5.71
CA LEU A 37 -6.37 0.12 6.21
C LEU A 37 -6.48 0.40 7.71
N ALA A 38 -7.60 0.95 8.17
CA ALA A 38 -7.81 1.20 9.60
C ALA A 38 -7.66 -0.09 10.44
N HIS A 39 -8.25 -1.19 9.98
CA HIS A 39 -8.11 -2.49 10.63
C HIS A 39 -6.66 -3.02 10.60
N ALA A 40 -6.04 -3.04 9.41
CA ALA A 40 -4.69 -3.57 9.24
C ALA A 40 -3.65 -2.82 10.08
N PHE A 41 -3.72 -1.49 10.14
CA PHE A 41 -2.81 -0.68 10.94
C PHE A 41 -3.05 -0.83 12.45
N ALA A 42 -4.30 -0.98 12.89
CA ALA A 42 -4.62 -1.24 14.28
C ALA A 42 -4.06 -2.60 14.76
N CYS A 43 -4.15 -3.63 13.90
CA CYS A 43 -3.64 -4.97 14.20
C CYS A 43 -2.10 -5.04 14.15
N ALA A 44 -1.49 -4.54 13.07
CA ALA A 44 -0.07 -4.72 12.82
C ALA A 44 0.81 -3.69 13.54
N ARG A 45 0.33 -2.44 13.74
CA ARG A 45 1.11 -1.29 14.25
C ARG A 45 2.50 -1.19 13.60
N PRO A 46 2.57 -1.06 12.26
CA PRO A 46 3.82 -1.21 11.54
C PRO A 46 4.74 0.01 11.71
N ASP A 47 6.05 -0.23 11.87
CA ASP A 47 7.08 0.81 11.73
C ASP A 47 7.44 1.06 10.25
N LEU A 48 7.24 0.05 9.39
CA LEU A 48 7.55 0.07 7.96
C LEU A 48 6.45 -0.63 7.15
N VAL A 49 6.03 0.00 6.05
CA VAL A 49 5.04 -0.51 5.10
C VAL A 49 5.67 -0.67 3.72
N PHE A 50 5.55 -1.87 3.14
CA PHE A 50 5.79 -2.09 1.72
C PHE A 50 4.47 -1.96 0.96
N TYR A 51 4.35 -0.91 0.16
CA TYR A 51 3.15 -0.66 -0.62
C TYR A 51 3.36 -1.07 -2.08
N GLN A 52 2.72 -2.15 -2.50
CA GLN A 52 2.71 -2.58 -3.90
C GLN A 52 1.64 -1.82 -4.70
N ALA A 53 2.05 -0.72 -5.34
CA ALA A 53 1.20 0.15 -6.14
C ALA A 53 1.02 -0.38 -7.58
N GLY A 54 0.17 -1.40 -7.75
CA GLY A 54 -0.19 -1.91 -9.08
C GLY A 54 -1.12 -0.96 -9.84
N ALA A 55 -0.91 -0.78 -11.14
CA ALA A 55 -1.82 -0.08 -12.05
C ALA A 55 -2.96 -0.97 -12.57
N ASP A 56 -2.90 -2.29 -12.31
CA ASP A 56 -3.87 -3.32 -12.72
C ASP A 56 -5.27 -3.22 -12.10
N VAL A 57 -5.50 -2.20 -11.27
CA VAL A 57 -6.84 -1.84 -10.80
C VAL A 57 -7.58 -0.89 -11.76
N TYR A 58 -6.86 -0.36 -12.76
CA TYR A 58 -7.38 0.57 -13.76
C TYR A 58 -8.40 -0.12 -14.67
N ALA A 59 -9.49 0.59 -14.99
CA ALA A 59 -10.58 0.08 -15.82
C ALA A 59 -10.15 -0.34 -17.23
N GLY A 60 -9.07 0.27 -17.75
CA GLY A 60 -8.49 -0.06 -19.05
C GLY A 60 -7.38 -1.12 -19.00
N ASP A 61 -7.15 -1.75 -17.85
CA ASP A 61 -6.14 -2.80 -17.72
C ASP A 61 -6.61 -4.13 -18.34
N ALA A 62 -5.76 -4.78 -19.14
CA ALA A 62 -6.13 -6.02 -19.83
C ALA A 62 -6.16 -7.27 -18.92
N LEU A 63 -5.44 -7.26 -17.80
CA LEU A 63 -5.37 -8.40 -16.86
C LEU A 63 -6.15 -8.13 -15.57
N GLY A 64 -6.27 -6.86 -15.21
CA GLY A 64 -7.08 -6.35 -14.12
C GLY A 64 -8.56 -6.70 -14.25
N ARG A 65 -9.24 -6.70 -13.10
CA ARG A 65 -10.69 -6.97 -13.03
C ARG A 65 -11.46 -5.90 -12.28
N LEU A 66 -10.81 -4.80 -11.91
CA LEU A 66 -11.44 -3.67 -11.24
C LEU A 66 -11.70 -2.55 -12.26
N ALA A 67 -12.46 -1.53 -11.85
CA ALA A 67 -12.93 -0.47 -12.74
C ALA A 67 -12.60 0.92 -12.18
N LEU A 68 -11.38 1.13 -11.69
CA LEU A 68 -10.95 2.47 -11.26
C LEU A 68 -10.54 3.30 -12.47
N ASP A 69 -10.96 4.56 -12.52
CA ASP A 69 -10.33 5.53 -13.41
C ASP A 69 -8.98 6.01 -12.82
N LYS A 70 -8.20 6.77 -13.61
CA LYS A 70 -6.89 7.27 -13.16
C LYS A 70 -6.98 8.11 -11.89
N ALA A 71 -8.05 8.87 -11.71
CA ALA A 71 -8.25 9.71 -10.53
C ALA A 71 -8.50 8.85 -9.28
N ALA A 72 -9.28 7.79 -9.40
CA ALA A 72 -9.49 6.80 -8.35
C ALA A 72 -8.20 6.03 -8.05
N VAL A 73 -7.37 5.68 -9.04
CA VAL A 73 -6.06 5.06 -8.76
C VAL A 73 -5.17 6.01 -7.96
N ARG A 74 -5.08 7.29 -8.35
CA ARG A 74 -4.35 8.30 -7.58
C ARG A 74 -4.90 8.44 -6.15
N ARG A 75 -6.22 8.47 -6.00
CA ARG A 75 -6.87 8.57 -4.69
C ARG A 75 -6.56 7.38 -3.80
N ARG A 76 -6.47 6.17 -4.35
CA ARG A 76 -6.02 4.98 -3.61
C ARG A 76 -4.62 5.18 -3.05
N ASP A 77 -3.70 5.66 -3.89
CA ASP A 77 -2.30 5.85 -3.49
C ASP A 77 -2.20 6.88 -2.36
N GLU A 78 -2.93 7.99 -2.46
CA GLU A 78 -3.06 8.99 -1.39
C GLU A 78 -3.58 8.36 -0.09
N GLN A 79 -4.67 7.59 -0.13
CA GLN A 79 -5.23 6.97 1.07
C GLN A 79 -4.24 6.05 1.80
N VAL A 80 -3.44 5.28 1.04
CA VAL A 80 -2.43 4.40 1.63
C VAL A 80 -1.29 5.22 2.24
N LEU A 81 -0.80 6.24 1.53
CA LEU A 81 0.26 7.11 2.00
C LEU A 81 -0.17 7.91 3.25
N ASP A 82 -1.38 8.45 3.25
CA ASP A 82 -1.99 9.16 4.38
C ASP A 82 -2.12 8.24 5.59
N ALA A 83 -2.58 6.99 5.41
CA ALA A 83 -2.65 6.02 6.50
C ALA A 83 -1.26 5.75 7.11
N CYS A 84 -0.21 5.64 6.27
CA CYS A 84 1.16 5.53 6.76
C CYS A 84 1.59 6.78 7.53
N VAL A 85 1.21 7.98 7.08
CA VAL A 85 1.54 9.25 7.76
C VAL A 85 0.89 9.30 9.13
N THR A 86 -0.42 9.04 9.18
CA THR A 86 -1.21 9.04 10.43
C THR A 86 -0.67 8.03 11.44
N ALA A 87 -0.23 6.86 10.98
CA ALA A 87 0.36 5.84 11.84
C ALA A 87 1.82 6.10 12.24
N GLY A 88 2.48 7.11 11.66
CA GLY A 88 3.92 7.33 11.86
C GLY A 88 4.83 6.31 11.19
N ALA A 89 4.29 5.44 10.33
CA ALA A 89 5.03 4.38 9.66
C ALA A 89 5.85 4.93 8.47
N ALA A 90 7.07 4.42 8.28
CA ALA A 90 7.81 4.60 7.04
C ALA A 90 7.14 3.79 5.91
N VAL A 91 7.28 4.25 4.66
CA VAL A 91 6.69 3.57 3.50
C VAL A 91 7.72 3.42 2.39
N VAL A 92 7.76 2.22 1.81
CA VAL A 92 8.48 1.89 0.57
C VAL A 92 7.44 1.61 -0.49
N VAL A 93 7.41 2.44 -1.53
CA VAL A 93 6.50 2.26 -2.66
C VAL A 93 7.17 1.37 -3.70
N LEU A 94 6.53 0.26 -4.05
CA LEU A 94 6.95 -0.67 -5.08
C LEU A 94 5.93 -0.59 -6.22
N MET A 95 6.38 -0.23 -7.41
CA MET A 95 5.51 -0.26 -8.60
C MET A 95 5.12 -1.71 -8.91
N GLY A 96 3.83 -1.95 -9.11
CA GLY A 96 3.26 -3.27 -9.39
C GLY A 96 2.88 -3.46 -10.86
N GLY A 97 1.89 -4.32 -11.11
CA GLY A 97 1.35 -4.60 -12.45
C GLY A 97 0.82 -3.37 -13.18
N GLY A 98 0.34 -3.57 -14.41
CA GLY A 98 -0.08 -2.51 -15.31
C GLY A 98 0.04 -3.01 -16.74
N TYR A 99 -1.10 -3.23 -17.38
CA TYR A 99 -1.26 -3.97 -18.63
C TYR A 99 -2.33 -3.33 -19.52
N ALA A 100 -2.54 -2.02 -19.38
CA ALA A 100 -3.40 -1.28 -20.28
C ALA A 100 -2.84 -1.32 -21.72
N GLU A 101 -3.74 -1.39 -22.71
CA GLU A 101 -3.36 -1.43 -24.12
C GLU A 101 -2.54 -0.17 -24.51
N ALA A 102 -2.98 1.00 -24.04
CA ALA A 102 -2.24 2.23 -24.21
C ALA A 102 -1.17 2.36 -23.10
N VAL A 103 0.10 2.24 -23.49
CA VAL A 103 1.25 2.42 -22.58
C VAL A 103 1.20 3.76 -21.84
N GLN A 104 0.68 4.80 -22.48
CA GLN A 104 0.55 6.12 -21.85
C GLN A 104 -0.34 6.08 -20.60
N ASP A 105 -1.36 5.23 -20.55
CA ASP A 105 -2.19 5.09 -19.35
C ASP A 105 -1.40 4.53 -18.17
N ILE A 106 -0.53 3.55 -18.43
CA ILE A 106 0.36 2.97 -17.42
C ILE A 106 1.36 4.02 -16.92
N VAL A 107 1.95 4.78 -17.83
CA VAL A 107 2.88 5.87 -17.50
C VAL A 107 2.21 6.93 -16.65
N ASP A 108 1.01 7.39 -17.04
CA ASP A 108 0.26 8.41 -16.31
C ASP A 108 -0.08 7.95 -14.89
N ILE A 109 -0.51 6.68 -14.73
CA ILE A 109 -0.85 6.10 -13.44
C ILE A 109 0.37 6.05 -12.53
N HIS A 110 1.48 5.48 -13.02
CA HIS A 110 2.68 5.35 -12.20
C HIS A 110 3.33 6.70 -11.89
N LEU A 111 3.31 7.64 -12.83
CA LEU A 111 3.74 9.02 -12.56
C LEU A 111 2.85 9.67 -11.50
N GLY A 112 1.53 9.41 -11.55
CA GLY A 112 0.58 9.82 -10.51
C GLY A 112 0.93 9.26 -9.13
N THR A 113 1.28 7.97 -9.04
CA THR A 113 1.75 7.33 -7.81
C THR A 113 3.02 7.99 -7.28
N VAL A 114 4.02 8.23 -8.14
CA VAL A 114 5.27 8.89 -7.76
C VAL A 114 5.02 10.31 -7.26
N ALA A 115 4.19 11.08 -7.96
CA ALA A 115 3.83 12.44 -7.56
C ALA A 115 3.15 12.44 -6.17
N ALA A 116 2.18 11.55 -5.94
CA ALA A 116 1.51 11.42 -4.64
C ALA A 116 2.51 11.08 -3.52
N ALA A 117 3.47 10.18 -3.79
CA ALA A 117 4.52 9.84 -2.82
C ALA A 117 5.44 11.03 -2.50
N VAL A 118 5.85 11.80 -3.51
CA VAL A 118 6.65 13.02 -3.33
C VAL A 118 5.88 14.06 -2.52
N ASP A 119 4.61 14.28 -2.82
CA ASP A 119 3.76 15.23 -2.10
C ASP A 119 3.61 14.82 -0.63
N SER A 120 3.34 13.54 -0.36
CA SER A 120 3.28 12.99 1.00
C SER A 120 4.60 13.15 1.76
N ALA A 121 5.73 12.86 1.11
CA ALA A 121 7.06 13.01 1.71
C ALA A 121 7.38 14.47 2.08
N ARG A 122 7.01 15.42 1.21
CA ARG A 122 7.17 16.86 1.48
C ARG A 122 6.35 17.31 2.67
N GLN A 123 5.10 16.84 2.78
CA GLN A 123 4.23 17.16 3.92
C GLN A 123 4.81 16.63 5.25
N ARG A 124 5.40 15.43 5.25
CA ARG A 124 6.12 14.89 6.42
C ARG A 124 7.35 15.71 6.78
N GLY A 125 8.14 16.11 5.79
CA GLY A 125 9.35 16.93 6.00
C GLY A 125 9.04 18.32 6.56
N ALA A 126 7.92 18.92 6.14
CA ALA A 126 7.45 20.20 6.67
C ALA A 126 6.91 20.11 8.11
N GLY A 127 6.47 18.93 8.56
CA GLY A 127 5.94 18.69 9.91
C GLY A 127 6.94 18.13 10.93
N ARG A 128 8.12 17.66 10.50
CA ARG A 128 9.16 17.11 11.38
C ARG A 128 10.23 18.17 11.67
N ALA A 129 10.00 19.00 12.70
CA ALA A 129 11.14 19.61 13.38
C ALA A 129 12.01 18.47 13.95
N PRO A 130 13.35 18.52 13.85
CA PRO A 130 14.21 17.51 14.46
C PRO A 130 13.99 17.55 15.98
N GLY A 131 13.33 16.52 16.51
CA GLY A 131 13.21 16.33 17.95
C GLY A 131 14.60 16.03 18.53
N PRO A 132 14.94 16.55 19.72
CA PRO A 132 16.20 16.22 20.38
C PRO A 132 16.09 14.78 20.91
N GLY A 133 16.47 13.78 20.10
CA GLY A 133 16.32 12.39 20.53
C GLY A 133 16.58 11.26 19.54
N ASP A 134 17.10 11.50 18.33
CA ASP A 134 17.50 10.42 17.38
C ASP A 134 18.78 9.67 17.83
N GLY A 135 18.79 9.25 19.10
CA GLY A 135 19.79 8.41 19.76
C GLY A 135 19.22 7.07 20.24
N ALA A 136 18.10 6.60 19.69
CA ALA A 136 17.62 5.25 19.95
C ALA A 136 18.35 4.25 19.05
N ALA A 137 19.56 3.87 19.46
CA ALA A 137 20.27 2.73 18.91
C ALA A 137 19.34 1.50 18.87
N CYS A 138 19.20 0.91 17.69
CA CYS A 138 18.49 -0.34 17.47
C CYS A 138 19.20 -1.46 18.24
N ARG A 139 18.81 -1.67 19.51
CA ARG A 139 19.28 -2.79 20.33
C ARG A 139 18.59 -4.06 19.86
N HIS A 140 19.21 -4.72 18.89
CA HIS A 140 18.93 -6.12 18.62
C HIS A 140 19.27 -6.92 19.89
N ALA A 141 18.24 -7.31 20.64
CA ALA A 141 18.38 -8.31 21.68
C ALA A 141 18.82 -9.62 21.00
N ARG A 142 20.09 -9.97 21.14
CA ARG A 142 20.58 -11.30 20.78
C ARG A 142 19.84 -12.30 21.66
N ALA A 143 18.97 -13.11 21.06
CA ALA A 143 18.45 -14.30 21.69
C ALA A 143 19.65 -15.20 22.03
N ARG A 144 19.93 -15.37 23.33
CA ARG A 144 20.83 -16.42 23.81
C ARG A 144 20.04 -17.72 23.73
N THR A 145 20.38 -18.60 22.79
CA THR A 145 19.96 -19.99 22.84
C THR A 145 20.64 -20.64 24.03
N ALA A 146 19.84 -21.19 24.94
CA ALA A 146 20.33 -22.07 25.99
C ALA A 146 20.70 -23.43 25.38
N PRO A 147 21.72 -24.14 25.90
CA PRO A 147 21.98 -25.51 25.49
C PRO A 147 20.85 -26.41 26.00
N THR A 148 20.41 -27.32 25.15
CA THR A 148 19.58 -28.46 25.55
C THR A 148 20.54 -29.59 25.93
N ASP A 149 20.54 -29.95 27.21
CA ASP A 149 21.06 -31.24 27.68
C ASP A 149 19.87 -32.20 27.74
N ASP A 150 19.90 -33.24 26.90
CA ASP A 150 19.48 -34.63 27.16
C ASP A 150 19.81 -35.52 25.95
#